data_AF-A0A9P7FSB1-F1
#
_entry.id   AF-A0A9P7FSB1-F1
#
_cell.length_a   1.000
_cell.length_b   1.000
_cell.length_c   1.000
_cell.angle_alpha   90.00
_cell.angle_beta   90.00
_cell.angle_gamma   90.00
#
_symmetry.space_group_name_H-M   'P 1'
#
loop_
_entity.id
_entity.type
_entity.pdbx_description
1 polymer ?
#
loop_
_entity_poly.entity_id
_entity_poly.type
_entity_poly.pdbx_seq_one_letter_code
_entity_poly.pdbx_strand_id
1 'polypeptide(L)'
;MEGIALKPFTIIPELEDLIFEWCARLRCRETPALALVSKRIQRRVEPIIYHTIKLSERHRSYHSASFYERFLFCLRARPKSFFAAHVVNLEVMSTVPRAIVSEILDACTGVRNLALWQHSEPRSQLAVLMRPLSQNLKSLCIHSTLLPGIIDAGLTFPDVEHLSIVVCSPVPPLGWLPNVTSVEMGFRMGPFYSPDEWLTESRTVLASAPRLQRLQLRVADYNHIVHTVLHRLDEVPEGDDPRISVDEWPDDAWWRSNFYE
;
A
#
# COMPACT_ATOMS: atom_id res chain seq x y z
N MET A 1 -28.21 52.87 22.86
CA MET A 1 -28.17 51.64 22.04
C MET A 1 -27.77 50.51 22.98
N GLU A 2 -28.74 49.76 23.49
CA GLU A 2 -28.46 48.57 24.30
C GLU A 2 -28.02 47.45 23.35
N GLY A 3 -26.79 46.98 23.54
CA GLY A 3 -26.24 45.87 22.76
C GLY A 3 -26.95 44.57 23.13
N ILE A 4 -27.52 43.88 22.14
CA ILE A 4 -28.06 42.54 22.34
C ILE A 4 -26.90 41.62 22.69
N ALA A 5 -26.81 41.23 23.96
CA ALA A 5 -25.84 40.24 24.42
C ALA A 5 -26.22 38.87 23.83
N LEU A 6 -25.53 38.44 22.79
CA LEU A 6 -25.69 37.10 22.24
C LEU A 6 -25.27 36.10 23.31
N LYS A 7 -26.19 35.20 23.67
CA LYS A 7 -25.90 34.08 24.57
C LYS A 7 -24.82 33.22 23.91
N PRO A 8 -23.73 32.87 24.62
CA PRO A 8 -22.69 32.04 24.05
C PRO A 8 -23.29 30.71 23.62
N PHE A 9 -23.11 30.38 22.33
CA PHE A 9 -23.51 29.11 21.77
C PHE A 9 -22.58 28.02 22.30
N THR A 10 -23.12 27.08 23.08
CA THR A 10 -22.38 25.94 23.60
C THR A 10 -22.69 24.73 22.74
N ILE A 11 -21.69 24.24 22.00
CA ILE A 11 -21.78 23.00 21.24
C ILE A 11 -21.71 21.84 22.25
N ILE A 12 -22.58 20.83 22.10
CA ILE A 12 -22.49 19.61 22.90
C ILE A 12 -21.19 18.85 22.58
N PRO A 13 -20.46 18.31 23.55
CA PRO A 13 -19.13 17.73 23.34
C PRO A 13 -19.06 16.66 22.24
N GLU A 14 -20.12 15.85 22.10
CA GLU A 14 -20.22 14.78 21.12
C GLU A 14 -20.33 15.32 19.68
N LEU A 15 -21.08 16.42 19.50
CA LEU A 15 -21.19 17.10 18.21
C LEU A 15 -19.86 17.76 17.86
N GLU A 16 -19.17 18.32 18.84
CA GLU A 16 -17.83 18.87 18.63
C GLU A 16 -16.83 17.79 18.19
N ASP A 17 -16.83 16.62 18.85
CA ASP A 17 -15.97 15.49 18.44
C ASP A 17 -16.27 15.03 17.00
N LEU A 18 -17.54 14.92 16.63
CA LEU A 18 -17.95 14.58 15.25
C LEU A 18 -17.47 15.61 14.23
N ILE A 19 -17.58 16.90 14.55
CA ILE A 19 -17.10 17.99 13.69
C ILE A 19 -15.58 17.85 13.48
N PHE A 20 -14.81 17.64 14.55
CA PHE A 20 -13.35 17.49 14.43
C PHE A 20 -12.94 16.24 13.64
N GLU A 21 -13.64 15.12 13.81
CA GLU A 21 -13.38 13.90 13.03
C GLU A 21 -13.70 14.07 11.55
N TRP A 22 -14.82 14.74 11.23
CA TRP A 22 -15.17 15.07 9.86
C TRP A 22 -14.16 16.02 9.23
N CYS A 23 -13.77 17.08 9.95
CA CYS A 23 -12.72 17.99 9.52
C CYS A 23 -11.40 17.24 9.27
N ALA A 24 -11.03 16.31 10.15
CA ALA A 24 -9.83 15.48 9.99
C ALA A 24 -9.88 14.64 8.70
N ARG A 25 -11.02 13.98 8.42
CA ARG A 25 -11.18 13.13 7.22
C ARG A 25 -11.27 13.92 5.92
N LEU A 26 -11.96 15.07 5.94
CA LEU A 26 -12.13 15.91 4.76
C LEU A 26 -10.88 16.73 4.45
N ARG A 27 -10.06 17.03 5.46
CA ARG A 27 -8.87 17.88 5.36
C ARG A 27 -7.65 17.23 6.00
N CYS A 28 -7.23 16.09 5.46
CA CYS A 28 -6.12 15.29 5.99
C CYS A 28 -4.83 16.11 6.21
N ARG A 29 -4.56 17.09 5.33
CA ARG A 29 -3.36 17.96 5.41
C ARG A 29 -3.39 18.92 6.60
N GLU A 30 -4.58 19.36 7.02
CA GLU A 30 -4.77 20.30 8.13
C GLU A 30 -4.97 19.56 9.46
N THR A 31 -5.17 18.24 9.43
CA THR A 31 -5.49 17.43 10.61
C THR A 31 -4.48 17.55 11.75
N PRO A 32 -3.15 17.63 11.51
CA PRO A 32 -2.19 17.83 12.60
C PRO A 32 -2.45 19.11 13.42
N ALA A 33 -2.99 20.17 12.82
CA ALA A 33 -3.34 21.39 13.55
C ALA A 33 -4.55 21.19 14.48
N LEU A 34 -5.50 20.31 14.09
CA LEU A 34 -6.66 19.97 14.94
C LEU A 34 -6.21 19.27 16.23
N ALA A 35 -5.15 18.47 16.17
CA ALA A 35 -4.58 17.79 17.34
C ALA A 35 -3.99 18.77 18.38
N LEU A 36 -3.75 20.03 18.00
CA LEU A 36 -3.20 21.07 18.88
C LEU A 36 -4.28 21.84 19.65
N VAL A 37 -5.57 21.67 19.30
CA VAL A 37 -6.67 22.44 19.89
C VAL A 37 -6.86 22.08 21.37
N SER A 38 -6.95 20.79 21.69
CA SER A 38 -7.04 20.31 23.07
C SER A 38 -6.67 18.83 23.16
N LYS A 39 -6.33 18.35 24.37
CA LYS A 39 -6.03 16.93 24.61
C LYS A 39 -7.19 15.99 24.27
N ARG A 40 -8.44 16.46 24.43
CA ARG A 40 -9.62 15.66 24.08
C ARG A 40 -9.70 15.48 22.57
N ILE A 41 -9.61 16.58 21.82
CA ILE A 41 -9.62 16.54 20.35
C ILE A 41 -8.42 15.75 19.83
N GLN A 42 -7.23 15.95 20.40
CA GLN A 42 -6.04 15.16 20.07
C GLN A 42 -6.30 13.65 20.10
N ARG A 43 -6.90 13.14 21.19
CA ARG A 43 -7.23 11.71 21.31
C ARG A 43 -8.22 11.21 20.26
N ARG A 44 -9.11 12.08 19.76
CA ARG A 44 -10.09 11.74 18.71
C ARG A 44 -9.47 11.76 17.32
N VAL A 45 -8.64 12.75 17.03
CA VAL A 45 -8.06 12.94 15.68
C VAL A 45 -6.77 12.17 15.45
N GLU A 46 -5.98 11.86 16.50
CA GLU A 46 -4.72 11.10 16.35
C GLU A 46 -4.91 9.76 15.62
N PRO A 47 -5.91 8.91 15.95
CA PRO A 47 -6.18 7.69 15.20
C PRO A 47 -6.43 7.93 13.70
N ILE A 48 -7.04 9.07 13.33
CA ILE A 48 -7.31 9.44 11.94
C ILE A 48 -6.02 9.88 11.24
N ILE A 49 -5.16 10.63 11.93
CA ILE A 49 -3.84 11.05 11.43
C ILE A 49 -2.97 9.83 11.08
N TYR A 50 -2.95 8.83 11.97
CA TYR A 50 -2.12 7.64 11.82
C TYR A 50 -2.77 6.52 11.01
N HIS A 51 -4.03 6.68 10.58
CA HIS A 51 -4.76 5.66 9.82
C HIS A 51 -3.99 5.20 8.56
N THR A 52 -3.30 6.15 7.94
CA THR A 52 -2.49 5.93 6.74
C THR A 52 -1.10 6.52 6.93
N ILE A 53 -0.07 5.67 6.90
CA ILE A 53 1.33 6.09 6.92
C ILE A 53 1.91 5.92 5.51
N LYS A 54 2.44 7.01 4.95
CA LYS A 54 3.15 6.99 3.68
C LYS A 54 4.56 7.54 3.87
N LEU A 55 5.56 6.73 3.54
CA LEU A 55 6.95 7.15 3.52
C LEU A 55 7.46 7.11 2.09
N SER A 56 7.57 8.30 1.49
CA SER A 56 8.03 8.48 0.11
C SER A 56 8.97 9.67 -0.03
N GLU A 57 9.99 9.54 -0.88
CA GLU A 57 10.96 10.61 -1.17
C GLU A 57 10.49 11.64 -2.19
N ARG A 58 9.26 11.53 -2.71
CA ARG A 58 8.81 12.37 -3.84
C ARG A 58 8.72 13.85 -3.52
N HIS A 59 8.81 14.22 -2.25
CA HIS A 59 9.00 15.60 -1.84
C HIS A 59 10.49 15.84 -1.59
N ARG A 60 11.16 16.48 -2.56
CA ARG A 60 12.61 16.79 -2.60
C ARG A 60 13.17 17.45 -1.32
N SER A 61 12.32 17.94 -0.43
CA SER A 61 12.68 18.51 0.88
C SER A 61 12.91 17.48 2.00
N TYR A 62 12.60 16.18 1.81
CA TYR A 62 12.66 15.17 2.87
C TYR A 62 13.85 14.20 2.81
N HIS A 63 14.84 14.44 1.94
CA HIS A 63 16.08 13.65 1.92
C HIS A 63 17.03 13.91 3.10
N SER A 64 16.60 14.69 4.10
CA SER A 64 17.41 14.87 5.30
C SER A 64 17.16 13.72 6.26
N ALA A 65 18.23 13.11 6.76
CA ALA A 65 18.16 12.14 7.86
C ALA A 65 17.27 12.63 9.02
N SER A 66 17.17 13.95 9.21
CA SER A 66 16.30 14.58 10.21
C SER A 66 14.81 14.33 10.01
N PHE A 67 14.31 14.08 8.79
CA PHE A 67 12.91 13.71 8.58
C PHE A 67 12.60 12.36 9.20
N TYR A 68 13.41 11.36 8.87
CA TYR A 68 13.24 10.01 9.41
C TYR A 68 13.45 9.97 10.92
N GLU A 69 14.43 10.72 11.45
CA GLU A 69 14.62 10.85 12.91
C GLU A 69 13.39 11.45 13.61
N ARG A 70 12.76 12.49 13.03
CA ARG A 70 11.52 13.06 13.59
C ARG A 70 10.37 12.06 13.52
N PHE A 71 10.26 11.31 12.43
CA PHE A 71 9.24 10.27 12.31
C PHE A 71 9.47 9.14 13.33
N LEU A 72 10.70 8.64 13.46
CA LEU A 72 11.07 7.63 14.45
C LEU A 72 10.86 8.12 15.87
N PHE A 73 11.15 9.40 16.15
CA PHE A 73 10.84 10.01 17.44
C PHE A 73 9.34 9.92 17.75
N CYS A 74 8.48 10.29 16.79
CA CYS A 74 7.02 10.16 16.95
C CYS A 74 6.58 8.69 17.11
N LEU A 75 7.17 7.78 16.34
CA LEU A 75 6.91 6.34 16.43
C LEU A 75 7.25 5.79 17.82
N ARG A 76 8.41 6.19 18.37
CA ARG A 76 8.88 5.74 19.70
C ARG A 76 8.16 6.45 20.85
N ALA A 77 7.57 7.63 20.62
CA ALA A 77 6.82 8.40 21.62
C ALA A 77 5.42 7.85 21.90
N ARG A 78 5.00 6.77 21.24
CA ARG A 78 3.72 6.10 21.44
C ARG A 78 3.92 4.59 21.62
N PRO A 79 3.07 3.90 22.40
CA PRO A 79 3.13 2.45 22.50
C PRO A 79 2.90 1.78 21.15
N LYS A 80 3.59 0.66 20.88
CA LYS A 80 3.36 -0.12 19.64
C LYS A 80 1.91 -0.56 19.47
N SER A 81 1.22 -0.86 20.57
CA SER A 81 -0.21 -1.22 20.56
C SER A 81 -1.10 -0.12 19.97
N PHE A 82 -0.71 1.16 20.07
CA PHE A 82 -1.42 2.26 19.43
C PHE A 82 -1.35 2.15 17.91
N PHE A 83 -0.14 1.95 17.35
CA PHE A 83 0.03 1.82 15.90
C PHE A 83 -0.61 0.55 15.36
N ALA A 84 -0.47 -0.57 16.08
CA ALA A 84 -1.14 -1.81 15.74
C ALA A 84 -2.67 -1.67 15.68
N ALA A 85 -3.27 -0.83 16.52
CA ALA A 85 -4.72 -0.62 16.55
C ALA A 85 -5.24 0.40 15.52
N HIS A 86 -4.39 1.32 15.06
CA HIS A 86 -4.85 2.49 14.29
C HIS A 86 -4.26 2.60 12.89
N VAL A 87 -3.07 2.04 12.62
CA VAL A 87 -2.47 2.08 11.28
C VAL A 87 -3.07 0.97 10.43
N VAL A 88 -3.88 1.34 9.44
CA VAL A 88 -4.55 0.40 8.53
C VAL A 88 -3.82 0.32 7.20
N ASN A 89 -3.35 1.46 6.69
CA ASN A 89 -2.67 1.57 5.40
C ASN A 89 -1.20 1.95 5.62
N LEU A 90 -0.28 1.12 5.14
CA LEU A 90 1.15 1.40 5.22
C LEU A 90 1.78 1.34 3.83
N GLU A 91 2.40 2.44 3.44
CA GLU A 91 3.13 2.57 2.19
C GLU A 91 4.58 2.98 2.48
N VAL A 92 5.52 2.17 2.00
CA VAL A 92 6.95 2.34 2.20
C VAL A 92 7.65 2.24 0.84
N MET A 93 8.14 3.38 0.37
CA MET A 93 8.90 3.46 -0.88
C MET A 93 10.30 2.87 -0.71
N SER A 94 10.93 2.53 -1.84
CA SER A 94 12.27 1.92 -1.90
C SER A 94 13.38 2.69 -1.18
N THR A 95 13.21 4.00 -1.07
CA THR A 95 14.24 4.91 -0.61
C THR A 95 14.29 5.01 0.92
N VAL A 96 13.29 4.47 1.60
CA VAL A 96 13.24 4.46 3.06
C VAL A 96 14.31 3.51 3.59
N PRO A 97 15.23 3.95 4.46
CA PRO A 97 16.26 3.08 5.01
C PRO A 97 15.67 1.88 5.73
N ARG A 98 16.27 0.72 5.51
CA ARG A 98 15.76 -0.56 6.00
C ARG A 98 15.56 -0.63 7.52
N ALA A 99 16.43 0.02 8.31
CA ALA A 99 16.27 0.07 9.76
C ALA A 99 14.92 0.71 10.17
N ILE A 100 14.52 1.78 9.47
CA ILE A 100 13.23 2.45 9.70
C ILE A 100 12.08 1.53 9.27
N VAL A 101 12.21 0.86 8.12
CA VAL A 101 11.20 -0.11 7.66
C VAL A 101 10.97 -1.19 8.71
N SER A 102 12.06 -1.71 9.30
CA SER A 102 11.98 -2.70 10.38
C SER A 102 11.23 -2.19 11.60
N GLU A 103 11.55 -0.98 12.08
CA GLU A 103 10.86 -0.39 13.25
C GLU A 103 9.37 -0.16 12.99
N ILE A 104 9.01 0.22 11.77
CA ILE A 104 7.60 0.48 11.40
C ILE A 104 6.80 -0.81 11.29
N LEU A 105 7.32 -1.82 10.59
CA LEU A 105 6.62 -3.10 10.44
C LEU A 105 6.43 -3.79 11.81
N ASP A 106 7.38 -3.61 12.72
CA ASP A 106 7.30 -4.12 14.10
C ASP A 106 6.28 -3.34 14.97
N ALA A 107 6.06 -2.04 14.70
CA ALA A 107 5.04 -1.25 15.41
C ALA A 107 3.63 -1.40 14.82
N CYS A 108 3.50 -1.52 13.49
CA CYS A 108 2.23 -1.42 12.77
C CYS A 108 1.68 -2.82 12.41
N THR A 109 1.50 -3.69 13.41
CA THR A 109 1.15 -5.09 13.15
C THR A 109 -0.29 -5.34 12.70
N GLY A 110 -1.20 -4.37 12.89
CA GLY A 110 -2.60 -4.43 12.45
C GLY A 110 -2.86 -3.83 11.06
N VAL A 111 -1.80 -3.57 10.29
CA VAL A 111 -1.94 -3.12 8.89
C VAL A 111 -2.76 -4.12 8.08
N ARG A 112 -3.69 -3.59 7.28
CA ARG A 112 -4.52 -4.37 6.35
C ARG A 112 -4.10 -4.17 4.90
N ASN A 113 -3.60 -2.99 4.57
CA ASN A 113 -3.13 -2.66 3.23
C ASN A 113 -1.65 -2.29 3.31
N LEU A 114 -0.78 -3.11 2.70
CA LEU A 114 0.67 -2.91 2.70
C LEU A 114 1.21 -2.69 1.28
N ALA A 115 1.88 -1.57 1.07
CA ALA A 115 2.64 -1.26 -0.14
C ALA A 115 4.11 -1.15 0.22
N LEU A 116 4.92 -2.12 -0.19
CA LEU A 116 6.33 -2.22 0.18
C LEU A 116 7.20 -2.33 -1.07
N TRP A 117 7.80 -1.21 -1.46
CA TRP A 117 8.53 -1.08 -2.72
C TRP A 117 10.04 -1.16 -2.53
N GLN A 118 10.49 -1.98 -1.59
CA GLN A 118 11.91 -2.12 -1.28
C GLN A 118 12.60 -3.04 -2.29
N HIS A 119 13.67 -2.54 -2.92
CA HIS A 119 14.49 -3.30 -3.88
C HIS A 119 15.86 -3.72 -3.31
N SER A 120 16.17 -3.38 -2.05
CA SER A 120 17.50 -3.59 -1.47
C SER A 120 17.67 -4.96 -0.80
N GLU A 121 18.80 -5.61 -1.07
CA GLU A 121 19.24 -6.87 -0.46
C GLU A 121 19.63 -6.71 1.02
N PRO A 122 19.59 -7.78 1.84
CA PRO A 122 19.14 -9.14 1.55
C PRO A 122 17.60 -9.32 1.61
N ARG A 123 17.02 -9.83 0.52
CA ARG A 123 15.56 -10.05 0.33
C ARG A 123 14.89 -10.82 1.47
N SER A 124 15.54 -11.89 1.93
CA SER A 124 14.98 -12.81 2.94
C SER A 124 14.72 -12.14 4.28
N GLN A 125 15.54 -11.16 4.66
CA GLN A 125 15.39 -10.50 5.95
C GLN A 125 14.18 -9.55 5.98
N LEU A 126 13.86 -8.89 4.85
CA LEU A 126 12.67 -8.03 4.78
C LEU A 126 11.39 -8.86 4.75
N ALA A 127 11.39 -10.00 4.06
CA ALA A 127 10.28 -10.93 4.10
C ALA A 127 9.96 -11.37 5.53
N VAL A 128 10.97 -11.75 6.33
CA VAL A 128 10.76 -12.15 7.74
C VAL A 128 10.08 -11.05 8.58
N LEU A 129 10.32 -9.78 8.29
CA LEU A 129 9.67 -8.66 8.97
C LEU A 129 8.17 -8.56 8.68
N MET A 130 7.68 -9.17 7.60
CA MET A 130 6.26 -9.20 7.26
C MET A 130 5.50 -10.32 7.98
N ARG A 131 6.19 -11.25 8.65
CA ARG A 131 5.55 -12.39 9.35
C ARG A 131 4.44 -11.96 10.33
N PRO A 132 4.61 -10.92 11.17
CA PRO A 132 3.56 -10.46 12.07
C PRO A 132 2.31 -9.94 11.36
N LEU A 133 2.44 -9.54 10.08
CA LEU A 133 1.36 -8.98 9.26
C LEU A 133 0.56 -10.06 8.53
N SER A 134 1.09 -11.29 8.46
CA SER A 134 0.55 -12.37 7.62
C SER A 134 -0.95 -12.63 7.78
N GLN A 135 -1.48 -12.47 8.99
CA GLN A 135 -2.88 -12.76 9.34
C GLN A 135 -3.83 -11.56 9.18
N ASN A 136 -3.32 -10.36 8.93
CA ASN A 136 -4.14 -9.14 8.93
C ASN A 136 -4.25 -8.49 7.54
N LEU A 137 -3.34 -8.82 6.62
CA LEU A 137 -3.32 -8.20 5.30
C LEU A 137 -4.51 -8.65 4.45
N LYS A 138 -5.17 -7.67 3.84
CA LYS A 138 -6.22 -7.77 2.82
C LYS A 138 -5.71 -7.37 1.44
N SER A 139 -4.80 -6.41 1.40
CA SER A 139 -4.15 -5.95 0.16
C SER A 139 -2.63 -5.91 0.34
N LEU A 140 -1.92 -6.45 -0.66
CA LEU A 140 -0.46 -6.50 -0.69
C LEU A 140 0.04 -5.97 -2.03
N CYS A 141 0.78 -4.86 -1.99
CA CYS A 141 1.49 -4.28 -3.12
C CYS A 141 3.00 -4.40 -2.87
N ILE A 142 3.72 -5.15 -3.69
CA ILE A 142 5.16 -5.42 -3.47
C ILE A 142 5.95 -5.29 -4.75
N HIS A 143 7.22 -4.96 -4.61
CA HIS A 143 8.17 -5.13 -5.70
C HIS A 143 8.47 -6.63 -5.90
N SER A 144 8.52 -7.10 -7.15
CA SER A 144 8.73 -8.53 -7.48
C SER A 144 9.97 -9.13 -6.82
N THR A 145 11.01 -8.34 -6.61
CA THR A 145 12.26 -8.76 -5.95
C THR A 145 12.04 -9.29 -4.54
N LEU A 146 10.91 -8.99 -3.88
CA LEU A 146 10.58 -9.52 -2.55
C LEU A 146 9.95 -10.92 -2.60
N LEU A 147 9.40 -11.34 -3.74
CA LEU A 147 8.69 -12.62 -3.88
C LEU A 147 9.56 -13.83 -3.51
N PRO A 148 10.83 -13.96 -3.97
CA PRO A 148 11.67 -15.08 -3.57
C PRO A 148 11.86 -15.15 -2.05
N GLY A 149 12.13 -14.01 -1.41
CA GLY A 149 12.31 -13.94 0.04
C GLY A 149 11.06 -14.34 0.82
N ILE A 150 9.86 -13.97 0.33
CA ILE A 150 8.58 -14.36 0.92
C ILE A 150 8.38 -15.87 0.84
N ILE A 151 8.67 -16.47 -0.32
CA ILE A 151 8.51 -17.90 -0.57
C ILE A 151 9.52 -18.73 0.21
N ASP A 152 10.80 -18.33 0.16
CA ASP A 152 11.88 -18.99 0.89
C ASP A 152 11.63 -18.94 2.41
N ALA A 153 11.01 -17.86 2.90
CA ALA A 153 10.62 -17.72 4.30
C ALA A 153 9.35 -18.51 4.68
N GLY A 154 8.70 -19.17 3.70
CA GLY A 154 7.47 -19.95 3.89
C GLY A 154 6.28 -19.10 4.36
N LEU A 155 6.25 -17.82 3.98
CA LEU A 155 5.17 -16.93 4.39
C LEU A 155 3.93 -17.16 3.53
N THR A 156 2.78 -17.13 4.19
CA THR A 156 1.47 -17.19 3.54
C THR A 156 0.63 -16.01 4.03
N PHE A 157 -0.25 -15.50 3.19
CA PHE A 157 -1.18 -14.43 3.54
C PHE A 157 -2.59 -14.92 3.21
N PRO A 158 -3.22 -15.69 4.11
CA PRO A 158 -4.49 -16.34 3.84
C PRO A 158 -5.62 -15.34 3.58
N ASP A 159 -5.53 -14.13 4.13
CA ASP A 159 -6.60 -13.13 4.03
C ASP A 159 -6.42 -12.11 2.90
N VAL A 160 -5.32 -12.19 2.14
CA VAL A 160 -5.06 -11.26 1.04
C VAL A 160 -5.98 -11.59 -0.14
N GLU A 161 -6.77 -10.59 -0.52
CA GLU A 161 -7.73 -10.63 -1.63
C GLU A 161 -7.16 -9.90 -2.86
N HIS A 162 -6.33 -8.88 -2.62
CA HIS A 162 -5.73 -8.05 -3.67
C HIS A 162 -4.21 -8.12 -3.62
N LEU A 163 -3.59 -8.53 -4.73
CA LEU A 163 -2.15 -8.54 -4.91
C LEU A 163 -1.76 -7.59 -6.05
N SER A 164 -0.78 -6.72 -5.82
CA SER A 164 -0.16 -5.88 -6.84
C SER A 164 1.34 -6.13 -6.86
N ILE A 165 1.87 -6.57 -8.00
CA ILE A 165 3.31 -6.82 -8.19
C ILE A 165 3.86 -5.70 -9.07
N VAL A 166 4.76 -4.90 -8.52
CA VAL A 166 5.45 -3.83 -9.24
C VAL A 166 6.73 -4.40 -9.87
N VAL A 167 6.88 -4.19 -11.19
CA VAL A 167 7.99 -4.66 -12.03
C VAL A 167 8.11 -6.18 -12.02
N CYS A 168 7.34 -6.88 -12.84
CA CYS A 168 7.36 -8.34 -12.92
C CYS A 168 8.70 -8.91 -13.42
N SER A 169 9.18 -9.98 -12.78
CA SER A 169 10.15 -10.96 -13.30
C SER A 169 10.45 -12.05 -12.25
N PRO A 170 10.51 -13.33 -12.63
CA PRO A 170 9.36 -14.17 -12.92
C PRO A 170 8.39 -14.29 -11.73
N VAL A 171 7.08 -14.33 -11.99
CA VAL A 171 6.05 -14.55 -10.94
C VAL A 171 5.99 -16.03 -10.55
N PRO A 172 6.24 -16.36 -9.28
CA PRO A 172 6.09 -17.73 -8.78
C PRO A 172 4.61 -18.12 -8.59
N PRO A 173 4.29 -19.42 -8.51
CA PRO A 173 2.92 -19.86 -8.19
C PRO A 173 2.37 -19.21 -6.91
N LEU A 174 1.14 -18.73 -6.96
CA LEU A 174 0.48 -17.97 -5.89
C LEU A 174 -0.12 -18.86 -4.78
N GLY A 175 0.45 -20.05 -4.54
CA GLY A 175 -0.01 -20.94 -3.45
C GLY A 175 0.11 -20.34 -2.04
N TRP A 176 0.91 -19.28 -1.90
CA TRP A 176 1.07 -18.48 -0.68
C TRP A 176 -0.06 -17.44 -0.46
N LEU A 177 -0.98 -17.30 -1.43
CA LEU A 177 -2.14 -16.41 -1.43
C LEU A 177 -3.43 -17.19 -1.80
N PRO A 178 -3.93 -18.09 -0.94
CA PRO A 178 -5.02 -19.00 -1.30
C PRO A 178 -6.36 -18.30 -1.62
N ASN A 179 -6.54 -17.06 -1.17
CA ASN A 179 -7.78 -16.30 -1.30
C ASN A 179 -7.68 -15.10 -2.24
N VAL A 180 -6.60 -14.98 -3.03
CA VAL A 180 -6.45 -13.86 -3.95
C VAL A 180 -7.54 -13.90 -5.02
N THR A 181 -8.27 -12.79 -5.16
CA THR A 181 -9.34 -12.60 -6.15
C THR A 181 -8.95 -11.60 -7.22
N SER A 182 -8.02 -10.68 -6.92
CA SER A 182 -7.53 -9.68 -7.86
C SER A 182 -6.00 -9.66 -7.85
N VAL A 183 -5.39 -9.84 -9.02
CA VAL A 183 -3.95 -9.68 -9.22
C VAL A 183 -3.71 -8.56 -10.22
N GLU A 184 -2.84 -7.63 -9.86
CA GLU A 184 -2.35 -6.58 -10.72
C GLU A 184 -0.85 -6.77 -10.95
N MET A 185 -0.43 -6.88 -12.21
CA MET A 185 0.97 -7.07 -12.59
C MET A 185 1.44 -5.85 -13.36
N GLY A 186 2.44 -5.20 -12.79
CA GLY A 186 3.09 -4.06 -13.37
C GLY A 186 4.30 -4.44 -14.21
N PHE A 187 4.25 -4.17 -15.50
CA PHE A 187 5.34 -4.39 -16.44
C PHE A 187 6.05 -3.09 -16.76
N ARG A 188 7.35 -3.09 -16.52
CA ARG A 188 8.26 -2.08 -17.06
C ARG A 188 9.19 -2.79 -18.01
N MET A 189 8.92 -2.70 -19.31
CA MET A 189 9.80 -3.29 -20.31
C MET A 189 11.12 -2.52 -20.29
N GLY A 190 12.15 -3.17 -19.75
CA GLY A 190 13.54 -2.81 -19.98
C GLY A 190 14.16 -3.73 -21.03
N PRO A 191 15.45 -3.58 -21.34
CA PRO A 191 16.18 -4.49 -22.24
C PRO A 191 16.21 -5.96 -21.75
N PHE A 192 15.72 -6.21 -20.54
CA PHE A 192 15.73 -7.51 -19.89
C PHE A 192 14.37 -8.20 -19.84
N TYR A 193 13.31 -7.58 -20.38
CA TYR A 193 11.98 -8.18 -20.37
C TYR A 193 11.57 -8.60 -21.78
N SER A 194 11.36 -9.90 -21.97
CA SER A 194 10.93 -10.45 -23.26
C SER A 194 9.41 -10.27 -23.46
N PRO A 195 8.95 -10.02 -24.69
CA PRO A 195 7.52 -10.05 -25.02
C PRO A 195 6.80 -11.37 -24.67
N ASP A 196 7.52 -12.45 -24.35
CA ASP A 196 6.94 -13.75 -23.98
C ASP A 196 6.84 -13.99 -22.46
N GLU A 197 7.57 -13.21 -21.65
CA GLU A 197 7.63 -13.44 -20.20
C GLU A 197 6.29 -13.14 -19.54
N TRP A 198 5.59 -12.08 -19.96
CA TRP A 198 4.28 -11.74 -19.39
C TRP A 198 3.22 -12.81 -19.66
N LEU A 199 3.29 -13.49 -20.82
CA LEU A 199 2.40 -14.62 -21.14
C LEU A 199 2.64 -15.77 -20.15
N THR A 200 3.91 -16.10 -19.91
CA THR A 200 4.30 -17.18 -18.99
C THR A 200 3.87 -16.87 -17.56
N GLU A 201 4.08 -15.63 -17.12
CA GLU A 201 3.66 -15.17 -15.79
C GLU A 201 2.14 -15.14 -15.64
N SER A 202 1.41 -14.64 -16.63
CA SER A 202 -0.06 -14.61 -16.62
C SER A 202 -0.63 -16.02 -16.54
N ARG A 203 -0.10 -16.97 -17.33
CA ARG A 203 -0.46 -18.39 -17.24
C ARG A 203 -0.18 -18.98 -15.85
N THR A 204 0.96 -18.63 -15.26
CA THR A 204 1.33 -19.08 -13.91
C THR A 204 0.35 -18.55 -12.85
N VAL A 205 -0.02 -17.27 -12.93
CA VAL A 205 -1.01 -16.67 -12.04
C VAL A 205 -2.38 -17.33 -12.19
N LEU A 206 -2.88 -17.45 -13.42
CA LEU A 206 -4.18 -18.08 -13.72
C LEU A 206 -4.24 -19.53 -13.22
N ALA A 207 -3.17 -20.30 -13.40
CA ALA A 207 -3.10 -21.69 -12.97
C ALA A 207 -2.99 -21.86 -11.44
N SER A 208 -2.42 -20.88 -10.73
CA SER A 208 -2.11 -20.99 -9.30
C SER A 208 -3.07 -20.25 -8.37
N ALA A 209 -3.94 -19.39 -8.90
CA ALA A 209 -4.94 -18.64 -8.15
C ALA A 209 -6.37 -19.10 -8.50
N PRO A 210 -6.90 -20.17 -7.88
CA PRO A 210 -8.20 -20.75 -8.25
C PRO A 210 -9.40 -19.82 -7.99
N ARG A 211 -9.22 -18.78 -7.16
CA ARG A 211 -10.26 -17.78 -6.83
C ARG A 211 -10.10 -16.49 -7.62
N LEU A 212 -9.18 -16.43 -8.57
CA LEU A 212 -8.92 -15.23 -9.35
C LEU A 212 -10.16 -14.83 -10.17
N GLN A 213 -10.62 -13.62 -9.92
CA GLN A 213 -11.72 -12.94 -10.62
C GLN A 213 -11.21 -11.84 -11.55
N ARG A 214 -9.99 -11.33 -11.30
CA ARG A 214 -9.39 -10.26 -12.10
C ARG A 214 -7.89 -10.41 -12.18
N LEU A 215 -7.35 -10.32 -13.40
CA LEU A 215 -5.95 -10.18 -13.70
C LEU A 215 -5.73 -8.89 -14.50
N GLN A 216 -5.14 -7.88 -13.87
CA GLN A 216 -4.87 -6.61 -14.51
C GLN A 216 -3.40 -6.50 -14.89
N LEU A 217 -3.12 -6.29 -16.17
CA LEU A 217 -1.76 -6.04 -16.67
C LEU A 217 -1.60 -4.52 -16.86
N ARG A 218 -0.63 -3.93 -16.17
CA ARG A 218 -0.27 -2.51 -16.31
C ARG A 218 1.04 -2.40 -17.06
N VAL A 219 1.07 -1.67 -18.17
CA VAL A 219 2.27 -1.53 -18.99
C VAL A 219 2.79 -0.09 -18.95
N ALA A 220 4.02 0.10 -18.47
CA ALA A 220 4.72 1.39 -18.52
C ALA A 220 5.05 1.79 -19.97
N ASP A 221 4.70 3.03 -20.31
CA ASP A 221 4.58 3.57 -21.66
C ASP A 221 5.80 3.33 -22.56
N TYR A 222 5.66 2.35 -23.45
CA TYR A 222 6.04 2.52 -24.85
C TYR A 222 4.86 2.04 -25.68
N ASN A 223 4.21 2.93 -26.42
CA ASN A 223 3.10 2.64 -27.35
C ASN A 223 3.22 1.27 -28.08
N HIS A 224 4.43 0.88 -28.51
CA HIS A 224 4.67 -0.40 -29.17
C HIS A 224 4.34 -1.64 -28.33
N ILE A 225 4.53 -1.58 -27.01
CA ILE A 225 4.35 -2.70 -26.08
C ILE A 225 2.88 -2.93 -25.80
N VAL A 226 2.11 -1.87 -25.52
CA VAL A 226 0.67 -1.99 -25.29
C VAL A 226 0.03 -2.67 -26.50
N HIS A 227 0.39 -2.24 -27.71
CA HIS A 227 -0.02 -2.92 -28.94
C HIS A 227 0.41 -4.39 -28.98
N THR A 228 1.64 -4.71 -28.59
CA THR A 228 2.14 -6.10 -28.61
C THR A 228 1.39 -7.00 -27.63
N VAL A 229 1.14 -6.52 -26.41
CA VAL A 229 0.37 -7.27 -25.40
C VAL A 229 -1.07 -7.43 -25.88
N LEU A 230 -1.71 -6.36 -26.36
CA LEU A 230 -3.08 -6.40 -26.87
C LEU A 230 -3.22 -7.34 -28.08
N HIS A 231 -2.24 -7.36 -28.99
CA HIS A 231 -2.26 -8.25 -30.16
C HIS A 231 -2.02 -9.72 -29.85
N ARG A 232 -1.55 -10.04 -28.65
CA ARG A 232 -1.20 -11.40 -28.21
C ARG A 232 -2.03 -11.86 -27.02
N LEU A 233 -3.08 -11.12 -26.65
CA LEU A 233 -4.00 -11.51 -25.58
C LEU A 233 -4.66 -12.86 -25.89
N ASP A 234 -4.92 -13.12 -27.17
CA ASP A 234 -5.45 -14.38 -27.69
C ASP A 234 -4.54 -15.59 -27.44
N GLU A 235 -3.24 -15.39 -27.22
CA GLU A 235 -2.28 -16.44 -26.90
C GLU A 235 -2.33 -16.91 -25.44
N VAL A 236 -2.98 -16.17 -24.54
CA VAL A 236 -3.26 -16.67 -23.20
C VAL A 236 -4.32 -17.77 -23.34
N PRO A 237 -4.11 -18.99 -22.81
CA PRO A 237 -5.16 -19.99 -22.76
C PRO A 237 -6.36 -19.33 -22.07
N GLU A 238 -7.50 -19.24 -22.76
CA GLU A 238 -8.59 -18.31 -22.44
C GLU A 238 -8.29 -16.86 -22.88
N GLY A 239 -7.95 -16.64 -24.15
CA GLY A 239 -7.62 -15.30 -24.67
C GLY A 239 -8.78 -14.28 -24.63
N ASP A 240 -10.00 -14.79 -24.42
CA ASP A 240 -11.22 -14.04 -24.12
C ASP A 240 -11.61 -14.12 -22.64
N ASP A 241 -10.69 -14.50 -21.75
CA ASP A 241 -10.96 -14.57 -20.31
C ASP A 241 -11.39 -13.18 -19.82
N PRO A 242 -12.66 -13.01 -19.41
CA PRO A 242 -13.17 -11.71 -18.98
C PRO A 242 -12.45 -11.19 -17.72
N ARG A 243 -11.64 -12.02 -17.07
CA ARG A 243 -10.82 -11.63 -15.93
C ARG A 243 -9.61 -10.80 -16.35
N ILE A 244 -9.11 -10.92 -17.60
CA ILE A 244 -7.89 -10.23 -18.04
C ILE A 244 -8.23 -8.83 -18.56
N SER A 245 -7.58 -7.81 -18.00
CA SER A 245 -7.66 -6.43 -18.49
C SER A 245 -6.27 -5.84 -18.65
N VAL A 246 -6.01 -5.15 -19.75
CA VAL A 246 -4.75 -4.45 -20.00
C VAL A 246 -5.01 -2.96 -19.97
N ASP A 247 -4.27 -2.24 -19.14
CA ASP A 247 -4.33 -0.79 -19.08
C ASP A 247 -2.93 -0.19 -19.21
N GLU A 248 -2.89 1.02 -19.75
CA GLU A 248 -1.71 1.87 -19.67
C GLU A 248 -1.39 2.22 -18.22
N TRP A 249 -0.10 2.29 -17.92
CA TRP A 249 0.41 2.72 -16.62
C TRP A 249 0.54 4.25 -16.59
N PRO A 250 -0.26 4.97 -15.79
CA PRO A 250 -0.10 6.40 -15.61
C PRO A 250 1.19 6.66 -14.84
N ASP A 251 2.12 7.43 -15.41
CA ASP A 251 3.52 7.55 -14.96
C ASP A 251 3.72 7.82 -13.45
N ASP A 252 2.77 8.42 -12.73
CA ASP A 252 3.07 8.96 -11.40
C ASP A 252 2.17 8.60 -10.21
N ALA A 253 1.03 7.91 -10.31
CA ALA A 253 0.15 7.82 -9.12
C ALA A 253 -0.83 6.64 -9.02
N TRP A 254 -0.85 5.71 -9.98
CA TRP A 254 -1.96 4.77 -10.13
C TRP A 254 -2.17 3.82 -8.95
N TRP A 255 -1.11 3.35 -8.28
CA TRP A 255 -1.23 2.50 -7.10
C TRP A 255 -2.00 3.16 -5.95
N ARG A 256 -2.22 4.49 -5.99
CA ARG A 256 -3.02 5.20 -4.99
C ARG A 256 -4.51 4.90 -5.10
N SER A 257 -5.06 4.58 -6.27
CA SER A 257 -6.50 4.39 -6.41
C SER A 257 -6.97 3.11 -5.70
N ASN A 258 -6.17 2.03 -5.78
CA ASN A 258 -6.57 0.72 -5.25
C ASN A 258 -6.19 0.51 -3.77
N PHE A 259 -5.48 1.45 -3.15
CA PHE A 259 -4.88 1.25 -1.83
C PHE A 259 -5.64 1.92 -0.67
N TYR A 260 -6.58 2.82 -0.97
CA TYR A 260 -7.31 3.61 0.05
C TYR A 260 -8.83 3.45 -0.01
N GLU A 261 -9.34 2.60 -0.89
CA GLU A 261 -10.75 2.18 -0.94
C GLU A 261 -10.96 0.90 -0.13
#